data_AF-A0A7W1F4E1-F1
#
_entry.id   AF-A0A7W1F4E1-F1
#
_cell.length_a   1.000
_cell.length_b   1.000
_cell.length_c   1.000
_cell.angle_alpha   90.00
_cell.angle_beta   90.00
_cell.angle_gamma   90.00
#
_symmetry.space_group_name_H-M   'P 1'
#
loop_
_entity.id
_entity.type
_entity.pdbx_description
1 polymer ?
#
loop_
_entity_poly.entity_id
_entity_poly.type
_entity_poly.pdbx_seq_one_letter_code
_entity_poly.pdbx_strand_id
1 'polypeptide(L)' 'MGHKINPLGFRIGITEPHRSIWYARGKKYSELVIQDHKIRDFLKTKFKSAAIEKIEIERKADRVTITLHAGRPGVIIGK' A
#
# COMPACT_ATOMS: atom_id res chain seq x y z
N MET A 1 -20.22 -19.53 -19.17
CA MET A 1 -19.92 -18.99 -17.81
C MET A 1 -19.10 -17.73 -17.96
N GLY A 2 -19.53 -16.60 -17.41
CA GLY A 2 -18.86 -15.31 -17.60
C GLY A 2 -17.80 -15.02 -16.54
N HIS A 3 -16.65 -14.50 -16.96
CA HIS A 3 -15.61 -14.02 -16.04
C HIS A 3 -16.00 -12.66 -15.46
N LYS A 4 -15.99 -12.52 -14.13
CA LYS A 4 -16.26 -11.24 -13.44
C LYS A 4 -14.95 -10.48 -13.23
N ILE A 5 -14.99 -9.18 -13.48
CA ILE A 5 -13.85 -8.28 -13.24
C ILE A 5 -13.64 -8.03 -11.74
N ASN A 6 -12.39 -7.73 -11.35
CA ASN A 6 -12.10 -7.30 -9.99
C ASN A 6 -12.72 -5.90 -9.74
N PRO A 7 -13.67 -5.76 -8.78
CA PRO A 7 -14.34 -4.49 -8.53
C PRO A 7 -13.42 -3.40 -7.99
N LEU A 8 -12.35 -3.76 -7.26
CA LEU A 8 -11.38 -2.78 -6.77
C LEU A 8 -10.61 -2.17 -7.93
N GLY A 9 -10.09 -3.02 -8.83
CA GLY A 9 -9.36 -2.58 -10.02
C GLY A 9 -10.22 -1.75 -10.97
N PHE A 10 -11.48 -2.15 -11.15
CA PHE A 10 -12.44 -1.45 -12.02
C PHE A 10 -12.77 -0.03 -11.53
N ARG A 11 -12.66 0.24 -10.22
CA ARG A 11 -13.02 1.52 -9.60
C ARG A 11 -11.84 2.48 -9.39
N ILE A 12 -10.62 2.06 -9.74
CA ILE A 12 -9.42 2.89 -9.57
C ILE A 12 -9.55 4.15 -10.43
N GLY A 13 -9.41 5.32 -9.81
CA GLY A 13 -9.48 6.61 -10.49
C GLY A 13 -10.89 7.18 -10.66
N ILE A 14 -11.94 6.44 -10.25
CA ILE A 14 -13.33 6.92 -10.23
C ILE A 14 -13.78 7.12 -8.78
N THR A 15 -13.88 6.02 -8.03
CA THR A 15 -14.31 6.05 -6.62
C THR A 15 -13.21 5.62 -5.66
N GLU A 16 -12.26 4.79 -6.10
CA GLU A 16 -11.16 4.30 -5.27
C GLU A 16 -9.82 4.91 -5.72
N PRO A 17 -9.02 5.50 -4.81
CA PRO A 17 -7.69 6.01 -5.15
C PRO A 17 -6.63 4.89 -5.24
N HIS A 18 -5.50 5.20 -5.87
CA HIS A 18 -4.34 4.31 -5.84
C HIS A 18 -3.77 4.18 -4.42
N ARG A 19 -3.39 2.96 -4.04
CA ARG A 19 -2.71 2.69 -2.75
C ARG A 19 -1.24 3.09 -2.73
N SER A 20 -0.63 3.29 -3.89
CA SER A 20 0.74 3.85 -4.00
C SER A 20 0.65 5.09 -4.88
N ILE A 21 0.96 6.25 -4.31
CA ILE A 21 0.85 7.55 -4.98
C ILE A 21 2.26 8.14 -5.06
N TRP A 22 2.93 7.88 -6.19
CA TRP A 22 4.24 8.42 -6.50
C TRP A 22 4.54 8.29 -7.99
N TYR A 23 5.56 9.02 -8.45
CA TYR A 23 6.00 9.00 -9.84
C TYR A 23 7.49 8.64 -9.92
N ALA A 24 7.85 7.80 -10.89
CA ALA A 24 9.25 7.53 -11.23
C ALA A 24 9.39 7.25 -12.73
N ARG A 25 10.58 7.54 -13.28
CA ARG A 25 10.87 7.41 -14.70
C ARG A 25 11.76 6.20 -14.99
N GLY A 26 11.42 5.44 -16.02
CA GLY A 26 12.26 4.36 -16.57
C GLY A 26 12.59 3.26 -15.56
N LYS A 27 13.86 2.83 -15.52
CA LYS A 27 14.33 1.70 -14.69
C LYS A 27 14.02 1.85 -13.19
N LYS A 28 14.01 3.09 -12.68
CA LYS A 28 13.72 3.37 -11.27
C LYS A 28 12.31 2.91 -10.86
N TYR A 29 11.35 2.89 -11.78
CA TYR A 29 9.99 2.43 -11.46
C TYR A 29 9.97 0.96 -11.02
N SER A 30 10.68 0.09 -11.74
CA SER A 30 10.73 -1.36 -11.44
C SER A 30 11.32 -1.61 -10.04
N GLU A 31 12.43 -0.95 -9.73
CA GLU A 31 13.11 -1.07 -8.43
C GLU A 31 12.21 -0.59 -7.29
N LEU A 32 11.53 0.55 -7.47
CA LEU A 32 10.64 1.12 -6.46
C LEU A 32 9.40 0.27 -6.22
N VAL A 33 8.81 -0.33 -7.26
CA VAL A 33 7.66 -1.25 -7.11
C VAL A 33 8.06 -2.49 -6.30
N ILE A 34 9.23 -3.07 -6.60
CA ILE A 34 9.73 -4.24 -5.84
C ILE A 34 9.98 -3.85 -4.38
N GLN A 35 10.53 -2.66 -4.13
CA GLN A 35 10.72 -2.15 -2.78
C GLN A 35 9.39 -1.95 -2.04
N ASP A 36 8.38 -1.34 -2.69
CA ASP A 36 7.03 -1.17 -2.13
C ASP A 36 6.40 -2.52 -1.74
N HIS A 37 6.56 -3.54 -2.59
CA HIS A 37 6.04 -4.88 -2.30
C HIS A 37 6.70 -5.48 -1.04
N LYS A 38 8.03 -5.41 -0.94
CA LYS A 38 8.78 -5.88 0.23
C LYS A 38 8.36 -5.15 1.51
N ILE A 39 8.16 -3.83 1.44
CA ILE A 39 7.69 -3.03 2.57
C ILE A 39 6.30 -3.49 3.02
N ARG A 40 5.36 -3.71 2.08
CA ARG A 40 4.01 -4.19 2.39
C ARG A 40 4.03 -5.56 3.07
N ASP A 41 4.85 -6.48 2.57
CA ASP A 41 4.95 -7.82 3.13
C ASP A 41 5.59 -7.82 4.51
N PHE A 42 6.62 -6.99 4.72
CA PHE A 42 7.22 -6.80 6.04
C PHE A 42 6.23 -6.22 7.06
N LEU A 43 5.46 -5.20 6.68
CA LEU A 43 4.48 -4.58 7.59
C LEU A 43 3.34 -5.55 7.91
N LYS A 44 2.84 -6.30 6.93
CA LYS A 44 1.81 -7.32 7.14
C LYS A 44 2.28 -8.46 8.04
N THR A 45 3.53 -8.89 7.90
CA THR A 45 4.08 -9.99 8.72
C THR A 45 4.40 -9.54 10.14
N LYS A 46 4.97 -8.34 10.31
CA LYS A 46 5.32 -7.78 11.62
C LYS A 46 4.08 -7.44 12.46
N PHE A 47 3.04 -6.86 11.84
CA PHE A 47 1.86 -6.36 12.53
C PHE A 47 0.59 -7.21 12.26
N LYS A 48 0.73 -8.53 12.17
CA LYS A 48 -0.41 -9.45 11.98
C LYS A 48 -1.55 -9.22 12.98
N SER A 49 -1.20 -8.96 14.23
CA SER A 49 -2.17 -8.76 15.32
C SER A 49 -2.92 -7.42 15.27
N ALA A 50 -2.40 -6.45 14.50
CA ALA A 50 -2.96 -5.09 14.44
C ALA A 50 -4.18 -4.94 13.52
N ALA A 51 -4.55 -6.00 12.78
CA ALA A 51 -5.65 -5.99 11.81
C ALA A 51 -5.53 -4.83 10.81
N ILE A 52 -4.48 -4.87 9.98
CA ILE A 52 -4.23 -3.88 8.92
C ILE A 52 -5.23 -4.09 7.78
N GLU A 53 -5.99 -3.04 7.46
CA GLU A 53 -6.94 -3.02 6.34
C GLU A 53 -6.29 -2.49 5.06
N LYS A 54 -5.68 -1.29 5.15
CA LYS A 54 -5.13 -0.56 4.02
C LYS A 54 -3.74 -0.03 4.34
N ILE A 55 -2.86 -0.10 3.36
CA ILE A 55 -1.51 0.47 3.41
C ILE A 55 -1.40 1.42 2.23
N GLU A 56 -1.22 2.69 2.53
CA GLU A 56 -0.97 3.73 1.54
C GLU A 56 0.49 4.14 1.56
N ILE A 57 1.11 4.24 0.39
CA ILE A 57 2.51 4.59 0.24
C ILE A 57 2.61 5.83 -0.63
N GLU A 58 3.13 6.90 -0.05
CA GLU A 58 3.47 8.12 -0.77
C GLU A 58 4.99 8.27 -0.80
N ARG A 59 5.54 8.53 -1.99
CA ARG A 59 6.97 8.82 -2.14
C ARG A 59 7.14 10.22 -2.71
N LYS A 60 7.86 11.06 -1.97
CA LYS A 60 8.45 12.30 -2.46
C LYS A 60 9.94 12.05 -2.73
N ALA A 61 10.66 13.04 -3.26
CA ALA A 61 12.07 12.89 -3.64
C ALA A 61 12.93 12.28 -2.52
N ASP A 62 12.78 12.79 -1.29
CA ASP A 62 13.65 12.41 -0.17
C ASP A 62 12.93 11.68 0.97
N ARG A 63 11.59 11.58 0.91
CA ARG A 63 10.80 10.94 1.99
C ARG A 63 9.80 9.94 1.45
N VAL A 64 9.68 8.84 2.17
CA VAL A 64 8.61 7.87 1.99
C VAL A 64 7.67 7.98 3.20
N THR A 65 6.42 8.32 2.93
CA THR A 65 5.36 8.38 3.94
C THR A 65 4.48 7.16 3.77
N ILE A 66 4.36 6.37 4.85
CA ILE A 66 3.55 5.15 4.86
C ILE A 66 2.41 5.39 5.83
N THR A 67 1.18 5.37 5.31
CA THR A 67 -0.04 5.52 6.10
C THR A 67 -0.66 4.15 6.30
N LEU A 68 -0.79 3.73 7.57
CA LEU A 68 -1.36 2.45 7.95
C LEU A 68 -2.77 2.65 8.50
N HIS A 69 -3.76 2.06 7.83
CA HIS A 69 -5.12 1.94 8.35
C HIS A 69 -5.24 0.61 9.07
N ALA A 70 -5.37 0.66 10.38
CA ALA A 70 -5.43 -0.50 11.25
C ALA A 70 -6.62 -0.40 12.19
N GLY A 71 -7.31 -1.52 12.39
CA GLY A 71 -8.40 -1.61 13.36
C GLY A 71 -7.91 -1.53 14.82
N ARG A 72 -6.65 -1.89 15.09
CA ARG A 72 -6.03 -1.81 16.42
C ARG A 72 -4.73 -0.99 16.37
N PRO A 73 -4.81 0.35 16.33
CA PRO A 73 -3.62 1.20 16.25
C PRO A 73 -2.69 1.06 17.47
N GLY A 74 -3.24 0.76 18.66
CA GLY A 74 -2.45 0.61 19.89
C GLY A 74 -1.38 -0.49 19.85
N VAL A 75 -1.60 -1.55 19.06
CA VAL A 75 -0.62 -2.63 18.88
C VAL A 75 0.57 -2.19 18.02
N ILE A 76 0.36 -1.20 17.13
CA ILE A 76 1.39 -0.67 16.23
C ILE A 76 2.22 0.40 16.92
N ILE A 77 1.55 1.32 17.63
CA ILE A 77 2.19 2.45 18.29
C ILE A 77 3.06 1.93 19.45
N GLY A 78 2.61 0.88 20.14
CA GLY A 78 3.19 0.45 21.40
C GLY A 78 2.88 1.50 22.47
N LYS A 79 2.34 1.08 23.61
CA LYS A 79 2.25 1.97 24.75
C LYS A 79 3.59 2.00 25.46
#